data_AF-I2Q4J1-F1
#
_entry.id   AF-I2Q4J1-F1
#
_cell.length_a   1.000
_cell.length_b   1.000
_cell.length_c   1.000
_cell.angle_alpha   90.00
_cell.angle_beta   90.00
_cell.angle_gamma   90.00
#
_symmetry.space_group_name_H-M   'P 1'
#
loop_
_entity.id
_entity.type
_entity.pdbx_description
1 polymer ?
#
loop_
_entity_poly.entity_id
_entity_poly.type
_entity_poly.pdbx_seq_one_letter_code
_entity_poly.pdbx_strand_id
1 'polypeptide(L)'
;MTPRLPRDRIFGLLALAWLVVAAGAAAADWPTPARIAAERLQMAFLWANAVDKDFRPYDTPVGNDPDAQYQELVADYQARFGDRFDISPVVRHHDAALAGMGRERLGIVAFAVLSTAVVWWLLLTVRNLLGRESRPG
;
A
#
# COMPACT_ATOMS: atom_id res chain seq x y z
N MET A 1 -9.37 -1.12 -43.76
CA MET A 1 -8.22 -1.96 -43.36
C MET A 1 -7.68 -1.42 -42.05
N THR A 2 -7.91 -2.10 -40.93
CA THR A 2 -7.31 -1.72 -39.64
C THR A 2 -5.83 -2.10 -39.66
N PRO A 3 -4.91 -1.16 -39.42
CA PRO A 3 -3.48 -1.48 -39.37
C PRO A 3 -3.23 -2.45 -38.22
N ARG A 4 -2.86 -3.69 -38.56
CA ARG A 4 -2.44 -4.68 -37.55
C ARG A 4 -1.03 -4.29 -37.10
N LEU A 5 -0.90 -3.88 -35.84
CA LEU A 5 0.40 -3.64 -35.23
C LEU A 5 1.23 -4.95 -35.29
N PRO A 6 2.53 -4.87 -35.59
CA PRO A 6 3.42 -6.02 -35.49
C PRO A 6 3.30 -6.63 -34.09
N ARG A 7 3.16 -7.95 -34.05
CA ARG A 7 2.95 -8.73 -32.83
C ARG A 7 3.93 -8.40 -31.71
N ASP A 8 5.20 -8.21 -32.06
CA ASP A 8 6.26 -7.84 -31.09
C ASP A 8 6.04 -6.46 -30.46
N ARG A 9 5.44 -5.50 -31.18
CA ARG A 9 5.08 -4.20 -30.61
C ARG A 9 3.96 -4.33 -29.59
N ILE A 10 2.99 -5.22 -29.82
CA ILE A 10 1.89 -5.47 -28.86
C ILE A 10 2.43 -6.08 -27.56
N PHE A 11 3.31 -7.09 -27.66
CA PHE A 11 3.95 -7.68 -26.47
C PHE A 11 4.82 -6.66 -25.72
N GLY A 12 5.55 -5.81 -26.44
CA GLY A 12 6.33 -4.71 -25.84
C GLY A 12 5.44 -3.70 -25.11
N LEU A 13 4.31 -3.31 -25.70
CA LEU A 13 3.34 -2.41 -25.07
C LEU A 13 2.70 -3.03 -23.83
N LEU A 14 2.35 -4.32 -23.86
CA LEU A 14 1.80 -5.03 -22.69
C LEU A 14 2.82 -5.13 -21.55
N ALA A 15 4.08 -5.42 -21.88
CA ALA A 15 5.16 -5.45 -20.89
C ALA A 15 5.37 -4.06 -20.27
N LEU A 16 5.36 -3.00 -21.07
CA LEU A 16 5.49 -1.63 -20.59
C LEU A 16 4.30 -1.22 -19.71
N ALA A 17 3.07 -1.53 -20.14
CA ALA A 17 1.86 -1.25 -19.36
C ALA A 17 1.91 -1.96 -18.00
N TRP A 18 2.36 -3.22 -17.97
CA TRP A 18 2.56 -3.95 -16.73
C TRP A 18 3.57 -3.27 -15.81
N LEU A 19 4.73 -2.82 -16.33
CA LEU A 19 5.72 -2.12 -15.54
C LEU A 19 5.17 -0.83 -14.90
N VAL A 20 4.36 -0.07 -15.63
CA VAL A 20 3.70 1.13 -15.10
C VAL A 20 2.74 0.78 -13.96
N VAL A 21 1.93 -0.28 -14.12
CA VAL A 21 1.01 -0.75 -13.07
C VAL A 21 1.77 -1.24 -11.85
N ALA A 22 2.82 -2.04 -12.04
CA ALA A 22 3.65 -2.56 -10.95
C ALA A 22 4.35 -1.43 -10.19
N ALA A 23 4.90 -0.45 -10.89
CA ALA A 23 5.53 0.72 -10.28
C ALA A 23 4.50 1.59 -9.52
N GLY A 24 3.32 1.81 -10.11
CA GLY A 24 2.23 2.55 -9.47
C GLY A 24 1.75 1.87 -8.19
N ALA A 25 1.54 0.55 -8.22
CA ALA A 25 1.16 -0.23 -7.05
C ALA A 25 2.24 -0.19 -5.96
N ALA A 26 3.50 -0.41 -6.32
CA ALA A 26 4.61 -0.33 -5.37
C ALA A 26 4.76 1.06 -4.74
N ALA A 27 4.52 2.14 -5.51
CA ALA A 27 4.51 3.50 -4.98
C ALA A 27 3.31 3.76 -4.07
N ALA A 28 2.12 3.25 -4.43
CA ALA A 28 0.90 3.37 -3.63
C ALA A 28 0.96 2.61 -2.31
N ASP A 29 1.73 1.52 -2.24
CA ASP A 29 1.92 0.72 -1.03
C ASP A 29 3.22 1.09 -0.29
N TRP A 30 4.02 2.03 -0.80
CA TRP A 30 5.31 2.34 -0.22
C TRP A 30 5.16 2.92 1.20
N PRO A 31 5.75 2.29 2.24
CA PRO A 31 5.61 2.77 3.59
C PRO A 31 6.52 3.98 3.82
N THR A 32 5.95 5.04 4.38
CA THR A 32 6.66 6.26 4.77
C THR A 32 6.35 6.60 6.23
N PRO A 33 7.28 7.29 6.94
CA PRO A 33 7.03 7.72 8.31
C PRO A 33 5.73 8.52 8.46
N ALA A 34 5.45 9.42 7.50
CA ALA A 34 4.24 10.24 7.51
C ALA A 34 2.96 9.41 7.38
N ARG A 35 2.95 8.36 6.53
CA ARG A 35 1.80 7.45 6.42
C ARG A 35 1.60 6.63 7.69
N ILE A 36 2.69 6.13 8.26
CA ILE A 36 2.65 5.38 9.52
C ILE A 36 2.17 6.27 10.70
N ALA A 37 2.51 7.56 10.69
CA ALA A 37 1.99 8.53 11.66
C ALA A 37 0.48 8.80 11.45
N ALA A 38 0.04 8.96 10.20
CA ALA A 38 -1.38 9.10 9.85
C ALA A 38 -2.20 7.86 10.24
N GLU A 39 -1.68 6.66 9.99
CA GLU A 39 -2.30 5.40 10.41
C GLU A 39 -2.36 5.29 11.93
N ARG A 40 -1.31 5.70 12.65
CA ARG A 40 -1.32 5.78 14.13
C ARG A 40 -2.46 6.68 14.61
N LEU A 41 -2.62 7.86 14.02
CA LEU A 41 -3.70 8.78 14.37
C LEU A 41 -5.08 8.18 14.09
N GLN A 42 -5.28 7.56 12.93
CA GLN A 42 -6.55 6.91 12.59
C GLN A 42 -6.90 5.77 13.57
N MET A 43 -5.92 4.95 13.95
CA MET A 43 -6.13 3.95 15.00
C MET A 43 -6.46 4.63 16.33
N ALA A 44 -5.77 5.71 16.71
CA ALA A 44 -6.07 6.43 17.93
C ALA A 44 -7.51 7.00 17.95
N PHE A 45 -8.01 7.48 16.80
CA PHE A 45 -9.41 7.88 16.63
C PHE A 45 -10.38 6.72 16.85
N LEU A 46 -10.07 5.52 16.35
CA LEU A 46 -10.91 4.34 16.60
C LEU A 46 -10.90 3.93 18.08
N TRP A 47 -9.76 4.07 18.76
CA TRP A 47 -9.64 3.83 20.20
C TRP A 47 -10.40 4.89 21.01
N ALA A 48 -10.32 6.16 20.62
CA ALA A 48 -11.11 7.24 21.21
C ALA A 48 -12.61 6.93 21.11
N ASN A 49 -13.10 6.51 19.93
CA ASN A 49 -14.49 6.08 19.73
C ASN A 49 -14.89 4.83 20.56
N ALA A 50 -13.91 3.99 20.93
CA ALA A 50 -14.19 2.84 21.78
C ALA A 50 -14.62 3.30 23.19
N VAL A 51 -14.03 4.39 23.69
CA VAL A 51 -14.26 4.93 25.05
C VAL A 51 -15.31 6.06 25.06
N ASP A 52 -15.35 6.89 24.03
CA ASP A 52 -16.30 8.00 23.83
C ASP A 52 -17.18 7.71 22.59
N LYS A 53 -18.46 7.42 22.77
CA LYS A 53 -19.38 7.05 21.67
C LYS A 53 -19.85 8.25 20.85
N ASP A 54 -19.65 9.46 21.35
CA ASP A 54 -20.00 10.67 20.62
C ASP A 54 -18.89 11.08 19.65
N PHE A 55 -17.68 10.56 19.83
CA PHE A 55 -16.57 10.79 18.92
C PHE A 55 -16.78 10.10 17.57
N ARG A 56 -16.69 10.88 16.48
CA ARG A 56 -16.88 10.40 15.11
C ARG A 56 -15.53 10.28 14.39
N PRO A 57 -14.90 9.09 14.36
CA PRO A 57 -13.54 8.94 13.85
C PRO A 57 -13.43 9.19 12.34
N TYR A 58 -14.50 8.93 11.57
CA TYR A 58 -14.52 9.12 10.12
C TYR A 58 -14.86 10.55 9.68
N ASP A 59 -15.40 11.37 10.58
CA ASP A 59 -15.70 12.78 10.32
C ASP A 59 -14.51 13.69 10.68
N THR A 60 -13.48 13.13 11.33
CA THR A 60 -12.28 13.87 11.77
C THR A 60 -11.15 13.61 10.77
N PRO A 61 -10.81 14.57 9.88
CA PRO A 61 -9.76 14.36 8.89
C PRO A 61 -8.38 14.34 9.54
N VAL A 62 -7.49 13.50 9.00
CA VAL A 62 -6.04 13.59 9.27
C VAL A 62 -5.53 14.89 8.65
N GLY A 63 -5.01 15.77 9.49
CA GLY A 63 -4.46 17.06 9.10
C GLY A 63 -3.04 16.95 8.57
N ASN A 64 -2.42 18.11 8.33
CA ASN A 64 -1.05 18.19 7.81
C ASN A 64 0.02 17.75 8.82
N ASP A 65 -0.31 17.71 10.11
CA ASP A 65 0.57 17.24 11.19
C ASP A 65 -0.14 16.16 12.03
N PRO A 66 -0.07 14.89 11.58
CA PRO A 66 -0.70 13.79 12.30
C PRO A 66 -0.08 13.53 13.68
N ASP A 67 1.19 13.91 13.87
CA ASP A 67 1.88 13.73 15.14
C ASP A 67 1.33 14.69 16.19
N ALA A 68 1.19 15.97 15.87
CA ALA A 68 0.59 16.96 16.77
C ALA A 68 -0.86 16.60 17.13
N GLN A 69 -1.68 16.24 16.13
CA GLN A 69 -3.08 15.81 16.37
C GLN A 69 -3.17 14.58 17.27
N TYR A 70 -2.25 13.63 17.11
CA TYR A 70 -2.19 12.45 17.97
C TYR A 70 -1.88 12.83 19.41
N GLN A 71 -0.90 13.70 19.64
CA GLN A 71 -0.54 14.13 21.00
C GLN A 71 -1.67 14.89 21.68
N GLU A 72 -2.37 15.77 20.94
CA GLU A 72 -3.54 16.50 21.43
C GLU A 72 -4.68 15.56 21.83
N LEU A 73 -5.02 14.61 20.96
CA LEU A 73 -6.05 13.59 21.24
C LEU A 73 -5.71 12.78 22.49
N VAL A 74 -4.47 12.30 22.59
CA VAL A 74 -4.03 11.49 23.73
C VAL A 74 -4.10 12.32 25.02
N ALA A 75 -3.62 13.55 25.02
CA ALA A 75 -3.67 14.42 26.19
C ALA A 75 -5.11 14.67 26.67
N ASP A 76 -6.04 15.00 25.75
CA ASP A 76 -7.45 15.22 26.10
C ASP A 76 -8.10 13.95 26.67
N TYR A 77 -7.97 12.83 25.97
CA TYR A 77 -8.64 11.59 26.36
C TYR A 77 -8.05 10.98 27.62
N GLN A 78 -6.75 11.09 27.82
CA GLN A 78 -6.10 10.64 29.04
C GLN A 78 -6.49 11.51 30.24
N ALA A 79 -6.68 12.83 30.05
CA ALA A 79 -7.21 13.70 31.08
C ALA A 79 -8.69 13.40 31.43
N ARG A 80 -9.52 13.09 30.43
CA ARG A 80 -10.96 12.84 30.60
C ARG A 80 -11.28 11.42 31.13
N PHE A 81 -10.56 10.42 30.66
CA PHE A 81 -10.89 9.01 30.88
C PHE A 81 -9.84 8.24 31.70
N GLY A 82 -8.65 8.81 31.90
CA GLY A 82 -7.56 8.19 32.66
C GLY A 82 -7.22 6.80 32.13
N ASP A 83 -7.11 5.84 33.05
CA ASP A 83 -6.74 4.45 32.75
C ASP A 83 -7.71 3.71 31.81
N ARG A 84 -8.94 4.22 31.62
CA ARG A 84 -9.88 3.63 30.65
C ARG A 84 -9.45 3.86 29.20
N PHE A 85 -8.61 4.86 28.96
CA PHE A 85 -8.04 5.14 27.65
C PHE A 85 -6.62 4.56 27.55
N ASP A 86 -6.52 3.24 27.37
CA ASP A 86 -5.24 2.57 27.13
C ASP A 86 -4.84 2.63 25.65
N ILE A 87 -3.95 3.57 25.32
CA ILE A 87 -3.41 3.76 23.97
C ILE A 87 -2.15 2.92 23.69
N SER A 88 -1.64 2.19 24.68
CA SER A 88 -0.40 1.41 24.55
C SER A 88 -0.38 0.43 23.37
N PRO A 89 -1.50 -0.25 23.00
CA PRO A 89 -1.53 -1.10 21.81
C PRO A 89 -1.23 -0.34 20.52
N VAL A 90 -1.73 0.89 20.39
CA VAL A 90 -1.52 1.75 19.21
C VAL A 90 -0.06 2.17 19.11
N VAL A 91 0.56 2.56 20.22
CA VAL A 91 2.00 2.90 20.28
C VAL A 91 2.86 1.71 19.88
N ARG A 92 2.61 0.51 20.44
CA ARG A 92 3.37 -0.70 20.09
C ARG A 92 3.25 -1.04 18.62
N HIS A 93 2.07 -0.89 18.02
CA HIS A 93 1.87 -1.14 16.60
C HIS A 93 2.66 -0.14 15.74
N HIS A 94 2.64 1.14 16.10
CA HIS A 94 3.40 2.19 15.42
C HIS A 94 4.92 1.93 15.48
N ASP A 95 5.45 1.60 16.65
CA ASP A 95 6.88 1.32 16.82
C ASP A 95 7.30 0.08 16.03
N ALA A 96 6.45 -0.96 16.03
CA ALA A 96 6.68 -2.17 15.23
C ALA A 96 6.66 -1.86 13.72
N ALA A 97 5.75 -1.00 13.26
CA ALA A 97 5.68 -0.58 11.85
C ALA A 97 6.93 0.23 11.45
N LEU A 98 7.38 1.17 12.28
CA LEU A 98 8.60 1.92 12.03
C LEU A 98 9.84 1.00 11.99
N ALA A 99 9.98 0.09 12.94
CA ALA A 99 11.08 -0.87 12.97
C ALA A 99 11.02 -1.87 11.80
N GLY A 100 9.82 -2.24 11.36
CA GLY A 100 9.56 -3.17 10.27
C GLY A 100 9.64 -2.57 8.86
N MET A 101 9.66 -1.25 8.73
CA MET A 101 9.54 -0.54 7.45
C MET A 101 10.55 -1.01 6.38
N GLY A 102 11.80 -1.27 6.77
CA GLY A 102 12.82 -1.78 5.84
C GLY A 102 12.45 -3.16 5.27
N ARG A 103 11.94 -4.06 6.13
CA ARG A 103 11.50 -5.40 5.73
C ARG A 103 10.29 -5.33 4.82
N GLU A 104 9.34 -4.45 5.12
CA GLU A 104 8.15 -4.25 4.30
C GLU A 104 8.49 -3.72 2.90
N ARG A 105 9.37 -2.72 2.81
CA ARG A 105 9.90 -2.22 1.53
C ARG A 105 10.56 -3.33 0.71
N LEU A 106 11.37 -4.17 1.35
CA LEU A 106 11.96 -5.34 0.68
C LEU A 106 10.89 -6.32 0.19
N GLY A 107 9.84 -6.55 0.98
CA GLY A 107 8.69 -7.36 0.58
C GLY A 107 7.97 -6.83 -0.65
N ILE A 108 7.70 -5.52 -0.70
CA ILE A 108 7.08 -4.85 -1.85
C ILE A 108 7.95 -5.00 -3.10
N VAL A 109 9.25 -4.73 -2.98
CA VAL A 109 10.20 -4.88 -4.10
C VAL A 109 10.26 -6.33 -4.57
N ALA A 110 10.39 -7.29 -3.65
CA ALA A 110 10.42 -8.71 -3.98
C ALA A 110 9.13 -9.15 -4.69
N PHE A 111 7.97 -8.72 -4.19
CA PHE A 111 6.68 -9.01 -4.81
C PHE A 111 6.55 -8.40 -6.22
N ALA A 112 6.94 -7.14 -6.39
CA ALA A 112 6.94 -6.47 -7.69
C ALA A 112 7.86 -7.18 -8.71
N VAL A 113 9.04 -7.60 -8.28
CA VAL A 113 9.98 -8.36 -9.12
C VAL A 113 9.43 -9.73 -9.49
N LEU A 114 8.94 -10.49 -8.51
CA LEU A 114 8.40 -11.84 -8.72
C LEU A 114 7.15 -11.82 -9.60
N SER A 115 6.21 -10.92 -9.35
CA SER A 115 5.01 -10.76 -10.18
C SER A 115 5.35 -10.37 -11.61
N THR A 116 6.32 -9.47 -11.80
CA THR A 116 6.82 -9.09 -13.14
C THR A 116 7.47 -10.26 -13.86
N ALA A 117 8.30 -11.06 -13.17
CA ALA A 117 8.90 -12.25 -13.75
C ALA A 117 7.84 -13.26 -14.20
N VAL A 118 6.79 -13.48 -13.39
CA VAL A 118 5.67 -14.36 -13.74
C VAL A 118 4.92 -13.86 -14.96
N VAL A 119 4.56 -12.57 -15.01
CA VAL A 119 3.86 -11.98 -16.16
C VAL A 119 4.70 -12.08 -17.43
N TRP A 120 5.99 -11.78 -17.36
CA TRP A 120 6.88 -11.90 -18.51
C TRP A 120 7.03 -13.34 -18.98
N TRP A 121 7.16 -14.30 -18.05
CA TRP A 121 7.17 -15.72 -18.38
C TRP A 121 5.88 -16.15 -19.09
N LEU A 122 4.71 -15.69 -18.62
CA LEU A 122 3.42 -15.95 -19.27
C LEU A 122 3.37 -15.34 -20.67
N LEU A 123 3.79 -14.08 -20.85
CA LEU A 123 3.82 -13.42 -22.14
C LEU A 123 4.74 -14.14 -23.14
N LEU A 124 5.92 -14.57 -22.69
CA LEU A 124 6.87 -15.35 -23.51
C LEU A 124 6.29 -16.70 -23.90
N THR A 125 5.64 -17.39 -22.95
CA THR A 125 5.01 -18.69 -23.20
C THR A 125 3.89 -18.57 -24.24
N VAL A 126 3.01 -17.58 -24.08
CA VAL A 126 1.94 -17.28 -25.04
C VAL A 126 2.50 -16.90 -26.41
N ARG A 127 3.57 -16.08 -26.46
CA ARG A 127 4.24 -15.73 -27.72
C ARG A 127 4.78 -16.98 -28.44
N ASN A 128 5.42 -17.89 -27.70
CA ASN A 128 6.00 -19.10 -28.26
C ASN A 128 4.94 -20.09 -28.74
N LEU A 129 3.86 -20.28 -27.99
CA LEU A 129 2.75 -21.15 -28.37
C LEU A 129 2.10 -20.68 -29.67
N LEU A 130 1.77 -19.40 -29.75
CA LEU A 130 1.11 -18.85 -30.93
C LEU A 130 2.03 -18.68 -32.14
N GLY A 131 3.36 -18.66 -31.93
CA GLY A 131 4.35 -18.67 -33.01
C GLY A 131 4.53 -20.05 -33.65
N ARG A 132 4.25 -21.13 -32.91
CA ARG A 132 4.29 -22.51 -33.43
C ARG A 132 3.14 -22.81 -34.39
N GLU A 133 1.95 -22.26 -34.16
CA GLU A 133 0.78 -22.43 -35.04
C GLU A 133 0.90 -21.70 -36.38
N SER A 134 1.81 -20.72 -36.50
CA SER A 134 1.94 -19.87 -37.69
C SER A 134 3.00 -20.34 -38.70
N ARG A 135 3.75 -21.42 -38.40
CA ARG A 135 4.69 -22.03 -39.36
C ARG A 135 3.96 -23.10 -40.18
N PRO A 136 3.81 -22.96 -41.50
CA PRO A 136 3.34 -24.06 -42.33
C PRO A 136 4.42 -25.15 -42.30
N GLY A 137 4.01 -26.37 -41.92
CA GLY A 137 4.77 -27.58 -42.23
C GLY A 137 4.72 -27.86 -43.72
#